data_AF-A0A8H7CBL2-F1
#
_entry.id   AF-A0A8H7CBL2-F1
#
_cell.length_a   1.000
_cell.length_b   1.000
_cell.length_c   1.000
_cell.angle_alpha   90.00
_cell.angle_beta   90.00
_cell.angle_gamma   90.00
#
_symmetry.space_group_name_H-M   'P 1'
#
loop_
_entity.id
_entity.type
_entity.pdbx_description
1 polymer ?
#
loop_
_entity_poly.entity_id
_entity_poly.type
_entity_poly.pdbx_seq_one_letter_code
_entity_poly.pdbx_strand_id
1 'polypeptide(L)'
;MSSNPDGVPRRSFRQRALPVITKLLHGSAPFISTFLLIHLTAPMLANLGGSSLASQTLLLGREYYQTDFGEKYLLLGPLAVHSLSGIVKRVLSPSKAPPRPWTSLLALTGYANMIFFLPHFMTHRVHPMNPAAPIHAVGPSELDFEFVKYGLANWPWTSWLLYGGLVVSVLAHAVDGDRLLFNTYFGETMGRIKAAARKRLLAIGLGLVAVPVLAGVFVMSREPLMTLSSTAERFRASFIESPFYRI
;
A
#
# COMPACT_ATOMS: atom_id res chain seq x y z
N MET A 1 -37.04 -9.44 -31.94
CA MET A 1 -36.81 -9.84 -30.54
C MET A 1 -36.86 -11.37 -30.49
N SER A 2 -35.72 -12.07 -30.49
CA SER A 2 -35.72 -13.54 -30.43
C SER A 2 -35.90 -13.98 -28.98
N SER A 3 -37.06 -14.56 -28.66
CA SER A 3 -37.33 -15.24 -27.41
C SER A 3 -36.42 -16.46 -27.27
N ASN A 4 -35.74 -16.58 -26.13
CA ASN A 4 -34.95 -17.75 -25.77
C ASN A 4 -35.92 -18.93 -25.52
N PRO A 5 -35.74 -20.11 -26.13
CA PRO A 5 -36.70 -21.22 -26.07
C PRO A 5 -36.93 -21.78 -24.66
N ASP A 6 -36.04 -21.50 -23.70
CA ASP A 6 -36.06 -22.11 -22.37
C ASP A 6 -36.75 -21.24 -21.30
N GLY A 7 -37.31 -20.08 -21.64
CA GLY A 7 -38.00 -19.18 -20.70
C GLY A 7 -37.12 -18.55 -19.60
N VAL A 8 -35.85 -18.97 -19.46
CA VAL A 8 -34.90 -18.40 -18.50
C VAL A 8 -34.38 -17.05 -19.01
N PRO A 9 -34.59 -15.94 -18.28
CA PRO A 9 -34.03 -14.65 -18.65
C PRO A 9 -32.50 -14.73 -18.69
N ARG A 10 -31.89 -14.39 -19.84
CA ARG A 10 -30.43 -14.31 -19.94
C ARG A 10 -29.92 -13.29 -18.93
N ARG A 11 -29.07 -13.73 -18.00
CA ARG A 11 -28.40 -12.82 -17.06
C ARG A 11 -27.63 -11.76 -17.86
N SER A 12 -27.87 -10.50 -17.52
CA SER A 12 -27.14 -9.39 -18.12
C SER A 12 -25.63 -9.57 -17.93
N PHE A 13 -24.82 -9.01 -18.83
CA PHE A 13 -23.36 -9.02 -18.70
C PHE A 13 -22.91 -8.55 -17.30
N ARG A 14 -23.54 -7.49 -16.77
CA ARG A 14 -23.27 -6.95 -15.43
C ARG A 14 -23.51 -7.99 -14.32
N GLN A 15 -24.61 -8.74 -14.39
CA GLN A 15 -24.92 -9.79 -13.41
C GLN A 15 -23.91 -10.95 -13.43
N ARG A 16 -23.26 -11.20 -14.58
CA ARG A 16 -22.20 -12.21 -14.70
C ARG A 16 -20.83 -11.68 -14.26
N ALA A 17 -20.52 -10.42 -14.57
CA ALA A 17 -19.22 -9.82 -14.27
C ALA A 17 -19.02 -9.50 -12.78
N LEU A 18 -20.05 -8.95 -12.11
CA LEU A 18 -19.92 -8.46 -10.72
C LEU A 18 -19.43 -9.51 -9.69
N PRO A 19 -19.89 -10.78 -9.74
CA PRO A 19 -19.37 -11.82 -8.87
C PRO A 19 -17.88 -12.10 -9.12
N VAL A 20 -17.46 -12.17 -10.39
CA VAL A 20 -16.06 -12.42 -10.76
C VAL A 20 -15.17 -11.27 -10.29
N ILE A 21 -15.56 -10.03 -10.56
CA ILE A 21 -14.83 -8.83 -10.11
C ILE A 21 -14.73 -8.78 -8.59
N THR A 22 -15.79 -9.16 -7.88
CA THR A 22 -15.77 -9.22 -6.42
C THR A 22 -14.80 -10.28 -5.91
N LYS A 23 -14.77 -11.46 -6.54
CA LYS A 23 -13.80 -12.51 -6.21
C LYS A 23 -12.36 -12.09 -6.49
N LEU A 24 -12.10 -11.40 -7.60
CA LEU A 24 -10.76 -10.86 -7.92
C LEU A 24 -10.32 -9.80 -6.89
N LEU A 25 -11.22 -8.89 -6.53
CA LEU A 25 -10.98 -7.87 -5.50
C LEU A 25 -10.65 -8.51 -4.15
N HIS A 26 -11.41 -9.53 -3.73
CA HIS A 26 -11.19 -10.21 -2.45
C HIS A 26 -9.96 -11.13 -2.48
N GLY A 27 -9.76 -11.87 -3.57
CA GLY A 27 -8.67 -12.84 -3.71
C GLY A 27 -7.29 -12.22 -3.87
N SER A 28 -7.21 -10.96 -4.33
CA SER A 28 -5.96 -10.20 -4.38
C SER A 28 -5.56 -9.60 -3.03
N ALA A 29 -6.51 -9.41 -2.10
CA ALA A 29 -6.24 -8.75 -0.82
C ALA A 29 -5.21 -9.48 0.07
N PRO A 30 -5.22 -10.82 0.21
CA PRO A 30 -4.22 -11.52 1.02
C PRO A 30 -2.77 -11.26 0.59
N PHE A 31 -2.51 -11.17 -0.72
CA PHE A 31 -1.17 -10.87 -1.24
C PHE A 31 -0.69 -9.48 -0.82
N ILE A 32 -1.58 -8.49 -0.90
CA ILE A 32 -1.31 -7.12 -0.47
C ILE A 32 -1.09 -7.08 1.05
N SER A 33 -1.92 -7.79 1.83
CA SER A 33 -1.77 -7.87 3.28
C SER A 33 -0.45 -8.53 3.70
N THR A 34 -0.02 -9.59 3.02
CA THR A 34 1.29 -10.23 3.25
C THR A 34 2.43 -9.28 2.91
N PHE A 35 2.36 -8.58 1.78
CA PHE A 35 3.35 -7.55 1.45
C PHE A 35 3.42 -6.47 2.53
N LEU A 36 2.27 -5.92 2.96
CA LEU A 36 2.22 -4.88 3.99
C LEU A 36 2.82 -5.36 5.31
N LEU A 37 2.54 -6.60 5.70
CA LEU A 37 3.13 -7.19 6.90
C LEU A 37 4.65 -7.15 6.84
N ILE A 38 5.25 -7.70 5.76
CA ILE A 38 6.70 -7.76 5.59
C ILE A 38 7.30 -6.36 5.45
N HIS A 39 6.68 -5.50 4.65
CA HIS A 39 7.18 -4.17 4.34
C HIS A 39 7.18 -3.25 5.57
N LEU A 40 6.15 -3.31 6.41
CA LEU A 40 6.05 -2.49 7.62
C LEU A 40 6.92 -2.99 8.77
N THR A 41 7.40 -4.25 8.74
CA THR A 41 8.33 -4.76 9.75
C THR A 41 9.64 -3.97 9.81
N ALA A 42 10.21 -3.62 8.65
CA ALA A 42 11.49 -2.92 8.60
C ALA A 42 11.48 -1.54 9.29
N PRO A 43 10.58 -0.59 8.95
CA PRO A 43 10.51 0.68 9.67
C PRO A 43 10.08 0.49 11.13
N MET A 44 9.29 -0.53 11.47
CA MET A 44 8.93 -0.81 12.87
C MET A 44 10.14 -1.27 13.70
N LEU A 45 11.04 -2.09 13.15
CA LEU A 45 12.24 -2.54 13.85
C LEU A 45 13.31 -1.45 14.03
N ALA A 46 13.17 -0.31 13.37
CA ALA A 46 14.01 0.86 13.64
C ALA A 46 13.91 1.33 15.10
N ASN A 47 12.79 1.07 15.80
CA ASN A 47 12.68 1.38 17.23
C ASN A 47 13.68 0.61 18.11
N LEU A 48 14.21 -0.51 17.64
CA LEU A 48 15.10 -1.38 18.43
C LEU A 48 16.57 -1.25 18.03
N GLY A 49 16.84 -1.09 16.73
CA GLY A 49 18.21 -1.08 16.21
C GLY A 49 18.47 0.03 15.18
N GLY A 50 17.62 1.05 15.15
CA GLY A 50 17.77 2.18 14.25
C GLY A 50 17.69 1.81 12.77
N SER A 51 18.24 2.68 11.91
CA SER A 51 18.30 2.43 10.47
C SER A 51 19.10 1.18 10.11
N SER A 52 20.10 0.78 10.89
CA SER A 52 20.89 -0.42 10.64
C SER A 52 20.03 -1.69 10.68
N LEU A 53 19.24 -1.88 11.73
CA LEU A 53 18.33 -3.04 11.82
C LEU A 53 17.19 -2.95 10.81
N ALA A 54 16.70 -1.74 10.53
CA ALA A 54 15.70 -1.53 9.49
C ALA A 54 16.23 -1.92 8.10
N SER A 55 17.46 -1.53 7.74
CA SER A 55 18.14 -1.90 6.49
C SER A 55 18.35 -3.41 6.40
N GLN A 56 18.82 -4.07 7.47
CA GLN A 56 18.97 -5.53 7.49
C GLN A 56 17.63 -6.26 7.29
N THR A 57 16.56 -5.75 7.92
CA THR A 57 15.21 -6.29 7.76
C THR A 57 14.66 -6.07 6.34
N LEU A 58 14.95 -4.91 5.75
CA LEU A 58 14.59 -4.60 4.36
C LEU A 58 15.18 -5.64 3.39
N LEU A 59 16.43 -6.06 3.60
CA LEU A 59 17.09 -7.08 2.77
C LEU A 59 16.29 -8.39 2.75
N LEU A 60 15.76 -8.83 3.89
CA LEU A 60 14.88 -10.00 3.94
C LEU A 60 13.62 -9.78 3.09
N GLY A 61 13.02 -8.59 3.18
CA GLY A 61 11.88 -8.21 2.34
C GLY A 61 12.19 -8.30 0.84
N ARG A 62 13.42 -7.94 0.44
CA ARG A 62 13.83 -8.03 -0.97
C ARG A 62 13.83 -9.45 -1.49
N GLU A 63 14.37 -10.38 -0.69
CA GLU A 63 14.38 -11.80 -1.01
C GLU A 63 12.96 -12.39 -1.11
N TYR A 64 12.05 -11.94 -0.24
CA TYR A 64 10.68 -12.48 -0.22
C TYR A 64 9.78 -11.95 -1.35
N TYR A 65 9.86 -10.65 -1.69
CA TYR A 65 8.91 -10.07 -2.64
C TYR A 65 9.50 -9.16 -3.72
N GLN A 66 10.78 -8.77 -3.68
CA GLN A 66 11.40 -7.94 -4.73
C GLN A 66 12.19 -8.75 -5.76
N THR A 67 11.90 -10.05 -5.89
CA THR A 67 12.41 -10.86 -7.00
C THR A 67 11.72 -10.49 -8.31
N ASP A 68 12.32 -10.84 -9.45
CA ASP A 68 11.75 -10.59 -10.78
C ASP A 68 10.32 -11.13 -10.94
N PHE A 69 10.02 -12.24 -10.25
CA PHE A 69 8.70 -12.83 -10.20
C PHE A 69 7.84 -12.20 -9.09
N GLY A 70 8.38 -12.12 -7.87
CA GLY A 70 7.64 -11.67 -6.69
C GLY A 70 7.08 -10.26 -6.84
N GLU A 71 7.88 -9.33 -7.34
CA GLU A 71 7.44 -7.94 -7.44
C GLU A 71 6.34 -7.80 -8.48
N LYS A 72 6.50 -8.44 -9.64
CA LYS A 72 5.56 -8.33 -10.75
C LYS A 72 4.24 -9.05 -10.45
N TYR A 73 4.30 -10.27 -9.94
CA TYR A 73 3.14 -11.16 -9.88
C TYR A 73 2.57 -11.35 -8.47
N LEU A 74 3.34 -11.11 -7.41
CA LEU A 74 2.87 -11.24 -6.02
C LEU A 74 2.61 -9.89 -5.35
N LEU A 75 3.17 -8.80 -5.87
CA LEU A 75 2.90 -7.44 -5.38
C LEU A 75 2.11 -6.61 -6.40
N LEU A 76 2.72 -6.22 -7.52
CA LEU A 76 2.14 -5.27 -8.46
C LEU A 76 0.90 -5.83 -9.17
N GLY A 77 0.93 -7.11 -9.57
CA GLY A 77 -0.22 -7.80 -10.14
C GLY A 77 -1.45 -7.78 -9.23
N PRO A 78 -1.37 -8.31 -7.99
CA PRO A 78 -2.47 -8.26 -7.03
C PRO A 78 -2.92 -6.83 -6.72
N LEU A 79 -1.99 -5.87 -6.55
CA LEU A 79 -2.34 -4.48 -6.31
C LEU A 79 -3.13 -3.85 -7.49
N ALA A 80 -2.72 -4.13 -8.73
CA ALA A 80 -3.43 -3.68 -9.92
C ALA A 80 -4.80 -4.34 -10.04
N VAL A 81 -4.88 -5.67 -9.87
CA VAL A 81 -6.13 -6.43 -9.90
C VAL A 81 -7.10 -5.90 -8.83
N HIS A 82 -6.62 -5.66 -7.61
CA HIS A 82 -7.42 -5.13 -6.52
C HIS A 82 -7.98 -3.75 -6.86
N SER A 83 -7.10 -2.81 -7.23
CA SER A 83 -7.47 -1.42 -7.50
C SER A 83 -8.42 -1.31 -8.70
N LEU A 84 -8.10 -1.98 -9.80
CA LEU A 84 -8.93 -1.99 -11.01
C LEU A 84 -10.28 -2.69 -10.75
N SER A 85 -10.30 -3.80 -10.02
CA SER A 85 -11.56 -4.46 -9.67
C SER A 85 -12.46 -3.56 -8.82
N GLY A 86 -11.89 -2.78 -7.90
CA GLY A 86 -12.63 -1.80 -7.11
C GLY A 86 -13.29 -0.72 -7.98
N ILE A 87 -12.53 -0.16 -8.93
CA ILE A 87 -13.01 0.85 -9.88
C ILE A 87 -14.10 0.26 -10.80
N VAL A 88 -13.83 -0.87 -11.44
CA VAL A 88 -14.76 -1.53 -12.37
C VAL A 88 -16.05 -1.95 -11.65
N LYS A 89 -15.96 -2.48 -10.43
CA LYS A 89 -17.12 -2.81 -9.61
C LYS A 89 -18.01 -1.59 -9.37
N ARG A 90 -17.40 -0.44 -9.06
CA ARG A 90 -18.13 0.81 -8.86
C ARG A 90 -18.85 1.28 -10.13
N VAL A 91 -18.21 1.17 -11.29
CA VAL A 91 -18.80 1.54 -12.60
C VAL A 91 -19.93 0.61 -13.03
N LEU A 92 -19.78 -0.70 -12.78
CA LEU A 92 -20.75 -1.71 -13.24
C LEU A 92 -21.92 -1.95 -12.26
N SER A 93 -21.81 -1.48 -11.01
CA SER A 93 -22.87 -1.62 -10.00
C SER A 93 -24.16 -0.92 -10.44
N PRO A 94 -25.32 -1.62 -10.42
CA PRO A 94 -26.59 -1.02 -10.81
C PRO A 94 -27.14 -0.09 -9.74
N SER A 95 -28.00 0.87 -10.10
CA SER A 95 -28.61 1.82 -9.16
C SER A 95 -29.42 1.14 -8.04
N LYS A 96 -29.97 -0.06 -8.29
CA LYS A 96 -30.70 -0.85 -7.29
C LYS A 96 -29.80 -1.61 -6.30
N ALA A 97 -28.52 -1.75 -6.61
CA ALA A 97 -27.51 -2.35 -5.73
C ALA A 97 -26.21 -1.53 -5.86
N PRO A 98 -26.22 -0.27 -5.39
CA PRO A 98 -25.13 0.65 -5.59
C PRO A 98 -23.85 0.15 -4.90
N PRO A 99 -22.68 0.56 -5.38
CA PRO A 99 -21.43 0.27 -4.69
C PRO A 99 -21.39 1.01 -3.34
N ARG A 100 -20.40 0.68 -2.49
CA ARG A 100 -20.23 1.39 -1.21
C ARG A 100 -20.16 2.91 -1.43
N PRO A 101 -20.77 3.73 -0.56
CA PRO A 101 -20.72 5.18 -0.67
C PRO A 101 -19.27 5.68 -0.77
N TRP A 102 -19.07 6.76 -1.51
CA TRP A 102 -17.75 7.42 -1.63
C TRP A 102 -17.22 7.93 -0.29
N THR A 103 -18.13 8.23 0.65
CA THR A 103 -17.84 8.65 2.02
C THR A 103 -17.55 7.49 2.97
N SER A 104 -17.67 6.23 2.53
CA SER A 104 -17.27 5.10 3.35
C SER A 104 -15.76 5.12 3.56
N LEU A 105 -15.30 4.74 4.75
CA LEU A 105 -13.87 4.73 5.06
C LEU A 105 -13.08 3.90 4.06
N LEU A 106 -13.54 2.68 3.73
CA LEU A 106 -12.89 1.85 2.72
C LEU A 106 -12.71 2.56 1.38
N ALA A 107 -13.69 3.35 0.93
CA ALA A 107 -13.56 4.13 -0.31
C ALA A 107 -12.60 5.30 -0.14
N LEU A 108 -12.77 6.12 0.91
CA LEU A 108 -11.92 7.27 1.18
C LEU A 108 -10.44 6.87 1.32
N THR A 109 -10.15 5.83 2.11
CA THR A 109 -8.79 5.35 2.30
C THR A 109 -8.24 4.66 1.06
N GLY A 110 -9.09 4.05 0.23
CA GLY A 110 -8.69 3.51 -1.07
C GLY A 110 -8.19 4.60 -2.02
N TYR A 111 -8.90 5.73 -2.11
CA TYR A 111 -8.45 6.88 -2.92
C TYR A 111 -7.24 7.58 -2.30
N ALA A 112 -7.22 7.75 -0.97
CA ALA A 112 -6.05 8.29 -0.28
C ALA A 112 -4.81 7.43 -0.52
N ASN A 113 -4.95 6.09 -0.50
CA ASN A 113 -3.86 5.18 -0.87
C ASN A 113 -3.35 5.46 -2.27
N MET A 114 -4.20 5.70 -3.27
CA MET A 114 -3.72 6.04 -4.62
C MET A 114 -2.89 7.34 -4.64
N ILE A 115 -3.30 8.34 -3.86
CA ILE A 115 -2.63 9.64 -3.77
C ILE A 115 -1.25 9.50 -3.10
N PHE A 116 -1.14 8.71 -2.03
CA PHE A 116 0.12 8.57 -1.28
C PHE A 116 1.03 7.45 -1.80
N PHE A 117 0.46 6.36 -2.33
CA PHE A 117 1.22 5.22 -2.84
C PHE A 117 2.00 5.58 -4.10
N LEU A 118 1.39 6.31 -5.04
CA LEU A 118 2.06 6.66 -6.29
C LEU A 118 3.38 7.43 -6.05
N PRO A 119 3.42 8.56 -5.31
CA PRO A 119 4.68 9.24 -5.04
C PRO A 119 5.64 8.40 -4.21
N HIS A 120 5.15 7.56 -3.29
CA HIS A 120 6.00 6.62 -2.54
C HIS A 120 6.68 5.62 -3.48
N PHE A 121 5.92 4.93 -4.33
CA PHE A 121 6.45 3.95 -5.29
C PHE A 121 7.41 4.62 -6.28
N MET A 122 7.06 5.79 -6.82
CA MET A 122 7.93 6.52 -7.73
C MET A 122 9.25 6.91 -7.06
N THR A 123 9.20 7.49 -5.86
CA THR A 123 10.40 7.97 -5.13
C THR A 123 11.30 6.83 -4.63
N HIS A 124 10.72 5.71 -4.18
CA HIS A 124 11.48 4.64 -3.54
C HIS A 124 11.75 3.43 -4.44
N ARG A 125 11.10 3.34 -5.60
CA ARG A 125 11.30 2.22 -6.54
C ARG A 125 11.68 2.65 -7.94
N VAL A 126 11.05 3.68 -8.50
CA VAL A 126 11.23 4.02 -9.93
C VAL A 126 12.38 5.01 -10.14
N HIS A 127 12.35 6.17 -9.49
CA HIS A 127 13.34 7.23 -9.68
C HIS A 127 14.77 6.80 -9.33
N PRO A 128 15.02 6.05 -8.24
CA PRO A 128 16.37 5.61 -7.92
C PRO A 128 16.95 4.67 -8.98
N MET A 129 16.12 4.01 -9.80
CA MET A 129 16.56 3.10 -10.86
C MET A 129 16.89 3.83 -12.18
N ASN A 130 16.76 5.16 -12.24
CA ASN A 130 17.07 5.92 -13.44
C ASN A 130 18.58 5.81 -13.79
N PRO A 131 18.96 5.23 -14.95
CA PRO A 131 20.37 5.07 -15.30
C PRO A 131 21.03 6.38 -15.77
N ALA A 132 20.25 7.41 -16.08
CA ALA A 132 20.77 8.69 -16.53
C ALA A 132 21.55 9.41 -15.42
N ALA A 133 22.55 10.19 -15.83
CA ALA A 133 23.22 11.12 -14.93
C ALA A 133 22.19 12.14 -14.39
N PRO A 134 22.30 12.56 -13.12
CA PRO A 134 23.35 12.19 -12.16
C PRO A 134 23.00 11.00 -11.25
N ILE A 135 21.88 10.30 -11.46
CA ILE A 135 21.39 9.24 -10.53
C ILE A 135 22.19 7.94 -10.71
N HIS A 136 22.51 7.58 -11.96
CA HIS A 136 23.31 6.38 -12.29
C HIS A 136 22.79 5.08 -11.64
N ALA A 137 21.46 4.91 -11.56
CA ALA A 137 20.78 3.79 -10.91
C ALA A 137 21.34 3.44 -9.51
N VAL A 138 20.77 4.03 -8.46
CA VAL A 138 21.10 3.74 -7.05
C VAL A 138 21.08 2.23 -6.83
N GLY A 139 22.23 1.66 -6.48
CA GLY A 139 22.39 0.21 -6.39
C GLY A 139 21.54 -0.39 -5.28
N PRO A 140 21.24 -1.70 -5.30
CA PRO A 140 20.49 -2.35 -4.22
C PRO A 140 21.15 -2.15 -2.85
N SER A 141 22.48 -2.17 -2.76
CA SER A 141 23.21 -1.90 -1.51
C SER A 141 23.10 -0.45 -1.03
N GLU A 142 22.76 0.49 -1.91
CA GLU A 142 22.65 1.92 -1.60
C GLU A 142 21.19 2.34 -1.33
N LEU A 143 20.21 1.58 -1.83
CA LEU A 143 18.78 1.89 -1.67
C LEU A 143 18.21 1.34 -0.34
N ASP A 144 18.83 1.67 0.78
CA ASP A 144 18.46 1.19 2.10
C ASP A 144 17.80 2.30 2.96
N PHE A 145 17.77 2.16 4.29
CA PHE A 145 17.19 3.21 5.14
C PHE A 145 18.04 4.48 5.25
N GLU A 146 19.29 4.53 4.76
CA GLU A 146 20.00 5.79 4.57
C GLU A 146 19.33 6.66 3.49
N PHE A 147 18.81 6.05 2.42
CA PHE A 147 18.02 6.77 1.40
C PHE A 147 16.75 7.40 2.02
N VAL A 148 16.08 6.68 2.92
CA VAL A 148 14.90 7.18 3.64
C VAL A 148 15.29 8.30 4.60
N LYS A 149 16.38 8.14 5.37
CA LYS A 149 16.91 9.19 6.25
C LYS A 149 17.27 10.45 5.48
N TYR A 150 17.85 10.32 4.29
CA TYR A 150 18.17 11.46 3.43
C TYR A 150 16.92 12.30 3.12
N GLY A 151 15.81 11.66 2.74
CA GLY A 151 14.53 12.33 2.53
C GLY A 151 13.99 13.00 3.79
N LEU A 152 14.02 12.30 4.93
CA LEU A 152 13.57 12.82 6.23
C LEU A 152 14.38 14.04 6.69
N ALA A 153 15.69 14.06 6.43
CA ALA A 153 16.58 15.14 6.85
C ALA A 153 16.41 16.40 5.97
N ASN A 154 16.25 16.22 4.65
CA ASN A 154 16.24 17.34 3.69
C ASN A 154 14.83 17.88 3.42
N TRP A 155 13.80 17.03 3.47
CA TRP A 155 12.39 17.41 3.30
C TRP A 155 11.52 16.80 4.40
N PRO A 156 11.70 17.22 5.67
CA PRO A 156 11.05 16.59 6.80
C PRO A 156 9.53 16.62 6.67
N TRP A 157 8.94 17.78 6.37
CA TRP A 157 7.48 17.92 6.29
C TRP A 157 6.85 17.09 5.17
N THR A 158 7.44 17.13 3.97
CA THR A 158 6.97 16.33 2.83
C THR A 158 7.07 14.84 3.15
N SER A 159 8.21 14.40 3.67
CA SER A 159 8.43 12.99 4.02
C SER A 159 7.45 12.52 5.10
N TRP A 160 7.25 13.31 6.15
CA TRP A 160 6.29 13.01 7.22
C TRP A 160 4.86 12.94 6.70
N LEU A 161 4.45 13.87 5.84
CA LEU A 161 3.12 13.86 5.24
C LEU A 161 2.90 12.62 4.36
N LEU A 162 3.86 12.30 3.50
CA LEU A 162 3.75 11.17 2.57
C LEU A 162 3.79 9.82 3.31
N TYR A 163 4.74 9.62 4.23
CA TYR A 163 4.82 8.39 5.02
C TYR A 163 3.66 8.25 5.99
N GLY A 164 3.35 9.31 6.75
CA GLY A 164 2.22 9.33 7.68
C GLY A 164 0.89 9.11 7.00
N GLY A 165 0.66 9.82 5.89
CA GLY A 165 -0.53 9.68 5.05
C GLY A 165 -0.69 8.25 4.56
N LEU A 166 0.36 7.67 3.97
CA LEU A 166 0.33 6.31 3.43
C LEU A 166 0.09 5.25 4.51
N VAL A 167 0.82 5.30 5.63
CA VAL A 167 0.70 4.32 6.73
C VAL A 167 -0.71 4.36 7.32
N VAL A 168 -1.23 5.54 7.62
CA VAL A 168 -2.57 5.69 8.22
C VAL A 168 -3.64 5.25 7.23
N SER A 169 -3.57 5.67 5.97
CA SER A 169 -4.58 5.32 4.97
C SER A 169 -4.58 3.83 4.66
N VAL A 170 -3.40 3.20 4.51
CA VAL A 170 -3.31 1.79 4.15
C VAL A 170 -3.79 0.89 5.28
N LEU A 171 -3.44 1.21 6.53
CA LEU A 171 -3.89 0.44 7.69
C LEU A 171 -5.39 0.61 7.95
N ALA A 172 -5.92 1.84 7.82
CA ALA A 172 -7.35 2.05 7.94
C ALA A 172 -8.13 1.34 6.82
N HIS A 173 -7.58 1.27 5.60
CA HIS A 173 -8.13 0.49 4.50
C HIS A 173 -8.12 -1.01 4.79
N ALA A 174 -6.97 -1.54 5.22
CA ALA A 174 -6.79 -2.95 5.55
C ALA A 174 -7.75 -3.38 6.65
N VAL A 175 -7.84 -2.64 7.77
CA VAL A 175 -8.74 -3.00 8.89
C VAL A 175 -10.23 -3.02 8.49
N ASP A 176 -10.70 -2.03 7.73
CA ASP A 176 -12.11 -2.01 7.28
C ASP A 176 -12.36 -3.08 6.21
N GLY A 177 -11.36 -3.36 5.36
CA GLY A 177 -11.37 -4.42 4.35
C GLY A 177 -11.39 -5.82 4.96
N ASP A 178 -10.52 -6.10 5.93
CA ASP A 178 -10.42 -7.38 6.61
C ASP A 178 -11.70 -7.70 7.37
N ARG A 179 -12.29 -6.70 8.05
CA ARG A 179 -13.61 -6.84 8.67
C ARG A 179 -14.68 -7.22 7.63
N LEU A 180 -14.64 -6.61 6.45
CA LEU A 180 -15.56 -6.94 5.37
C LEU A 180 -15.36 -8.38 4.89
N LEU A 181 -14.12 -8.78 4.60
CA LEU A 181 -13.79 -10.12 4.14
C LEU A 181 -14.21 -11.15 5.19
N PHE A 182 -13.89 -10.90 6.47
CA PHE A 182 -14.29 -11.75 7.58
C PHE A 182 -15.81 -11.95 7.63
N ASN A 183 -16.58 -10.85 7.61
CA ASN A 183 -18.04 -10.92 7.64
C ASN A 183 -18.64 -11.61 6.40
N THR A 184 -17.95 -11.56 5.27
CA THR A 184 -18.40 -12.16 4.01
C THR A 184 -18.17 -13.67 3.99
N TYR A 185 -17.02 -14.14 4.49
CA TYR A 185 -16.61 -15.54 4.35
C TYR A 185 -16.78 -16.37 5.63
N PHE A 186 -16.69 -15.73 6.79
CA PHE A 186 -16.71 -16.41 8.11
C PHE A 186 -17.83 -15.89 9.01
N GLY A 187 -18.52 -14.83 8.63
CA GLY A 187 -19.50 -14.17 9.50
C GLY A 187 -20.72 -15.02 9.86
N GLU A 188 -21.09 -16.00 9.02
CA GLU A 188 -22.21 -16.91 9.31
C GLU A 188 -21.83 -18.01 10.30
N THR A 189 -20.59 -18.50 10.24
CA THR A 189 -20.09 -19.59 11.09
C THR A 189 -19.48 -19.09 12.40
N MET A 190 -18.72 -17.99 12.36
CA MET A 190 -17.98 -17.45 13.50
C MET A 190 -18.65 -16.21 14.13
N GLY A 191 -19.79 -15.79 13.59
CA GLY A 191 -20.49 -14.59 14.01
C GLY A 191 -19.95 -13.30 13.37
N ARG A 192 -20.86 -12.40 12.98
CA ARG A 192 -20.48 -11.16 12.29
C ARG A 192 -19.87 -10.13 13.24
N ILE A 193 -18.75 -9.54 12.83
CA ILE A 193 -18.14 -8.37 13.48
C ILE A 193 -19.05 -7.15 13.29
N LYS A 194 -19.72 -6.76 14.39
CA LYS A 194 -20.64 -5.63 14.47
C LYS A 194 -19.96 -4.31 14.09
N ALA A 195 -20.75 -3.35 13.59
CA ALA A 195 -20.26 -2.01 13.24
C ALA A 195 -19.67 -1.26 14.44
N ALA A 196 -20.20 -1.47 15.65
CA ALA A 196 -19.66 -0.89 16.88
C ALA A 196 -18.21 -1.30 17.16
N ALA A 197 -17.81 -2.52 16.81
CA ALA A 197 -16.44 -3.01 16.98
C ALA A 197 -15.43 -2.35 16.02
N ARG A 198 -15.91 -1.71 14.93
CA ARG A 198 -15.05 -1.09 13.92
C ARG A 198 -14.13 -0.02 14.49
N LYS A 199 -14.63 0.86 15.35
CA LYS A 199 -13.81 1.91 15.99
C LYS A 199 -12.70 1.29 16.83
N ARG A 200 -13.01 0.23 17.57
CA ARG A 200 -12.03 -0.51 18.38
C ARG A 200 -10.98 -1.19 17.51
N LEU A 201 -11.39 -1.87 16.44
CA LEU A 201 -10.44 -2.51 15.52
C LEU A 201 -9.52 -1.49 14.83
N LEU A 202 -10.06 -0.34 14.42
CA LEU A 202 -9.25 0.75 13.87
C LEU A 202 -8.27 1.29 14.91
N ALA A 203 -8.71 1.53 16.14
CA ALA A 203 -7.82 1.98 17.22
C ALA A 203 -6.71 0.96 17.51
N ILE A 204 -7.04 -0.33 17.51
CA ILE A 204 -6.05 -1.41 17.68
C ILE A 204 -5.07 -1.43 16.51
N GLY A 205 -5.54 -1.42 15.25
CA GLY A 205 -4.65 -1.46 14.08
C GLY A 205 -3.74 -0.22 14.01
N LEU A 206 -4.27 0.97 14.26
CA LEU A 206 -3.48 2.20 14.30
C LEU A 206 -2.51 2.21 15.49
N GLY A 207 -2.94 1.77 16.67
CA GLY A 207 -2.11 1.76 17.88
C GLY A 207 -0.99 0.70 17.85
N LEU A 208 -1.27 -0.49 17.34
CA LEU A 208 -0.31 -1.61 17.33
C LEU A 208 0.59 -1.64 16.10
N VAL A 209 0.20 -0.98 15.00
CA VAL A 209 0.99 -1.01 13.76
C VAL A 209 1.41 0.40 13.34
N ALA A 210 0.47 1.34 13.18
CA ALA A 210 0.82 2.67 12.69
C ALA A 210 1.77 3.41 13.65
N VAL A 211 1.49 3.36 14.95
CA VAL A 211 2.31 4.03 15.96
C VAL A 211 3.74 3.47 15.99
N PRO A 212 3.99 2.15 16.10
CA PRO A 212 5.36 1.63 16.03
C PRO A 212 6.08 1.94 14.72
N VAL A 213 5.40 1.84 13.57
CA VAL A 213 5.99 2.19 12.27
C VAL A 213 6.43 3.66 12.24
N LEU A 214 5.54 4.58 12.62
CA LEU A 214 5.83 6.01 12.61
C LEU A 214 6.84 6.41 13.69
N ALA A 215 6.84 5.74 14.84
CA ALA A 215 7.87 5.90 15.86
C ALA A 215 9.24 5.45 15.33
N GLY A 216 9.31 4.37 14.56
CA GLY A 216 10.55 3.92 13.95
C GLY A 216 11.05 4.90 12.88
N VAL A 217 10.15 5.43 12.05
CA VAL A 217 10.45 6.55 11.12
C VAL A 217 10.97 7.77 11.89
N PHE A 218 10.38 8.07 13.05
CA PHE A 218 10.85 9.13 13.93
C PHE A 218 12.27 8.85 14.43
N VAL A 219 12.56 7.65 14.93
CA VAL A 219 13.92 7.26 15.37
C VAL A 219 14.93 7.49 14.26
N MET A 220 14.66 7.00 13.04
CA MET A 220 15.55 7.18 11.91
C MET A 220 15.75 8.67 11.55
N SER A 221 14.70 9.50 11.65
CA SER A 221 14.82 10.95 11.40
C SER A 221 15.74 11.68 12.39
N ARG A 222 16.11 11.04 13.52
CA ARG A 222 17.01 11.60 14.53
C ARG A 222 18.45 11.10 14.40
N GLU A 223 18.70 10.12 13.55
CA GLU A 223 20.04 9.60 13.33
C GLU A 223 20.84 10.49 12.37
N PRO A 224 22.18 10.59 12.54
CA PRO A 224 23.02 11.27 11.57
C PRO A 224 23.02 10.52 10.24
N LEU A 225 23.15 11.26 9.13
CA LEU A 225 23.36 10.66 7.81
C LEU A 225 24.77 10.06 7.74
N MET A 226 24.86 8.80 7.34
CA MET A 226 26.13 8.08 7.14
C MET A 226 26.45 7.91 5.64
N THR A 227 25.77 8.66 4.79
CA THR A 227 25.88 8.60 3.34
C THR A 227 27.09 9.43 2.85
N LEU A 228 27.88 8.86 1.94
CA LEU A 228 28.98 9.58 1.26
C LEU A 228 28.42 10.74 0.42
N SER A 229 29.19 11.82 0.27
CA SER A 229 28.75 13.00 -0.50
C SER A 229 28.32 12.67 -1.93
N SER A 230 29.06 11.83 -2.63
CA SER A 230 28.72 11.37 -3.98
C SER A 230 27.39 10.59 -4.04
N THR A 231 27.10 9.78 -3.02
CA THR A 231 25.83 9.05 -2.93
C THR A 231 24.69 9.98 -2.53
N ALA A 232 24.94 10.97 -1.67
CA ALA A 232 23.98 11.98 -1.28
C ALA A 232 23.52 12.85 -2.48
N GLU A 233 24.41 13.17 -3.42
CA GLU A 233 24.05 13.87 -4.67
C GLU A 233 23.11 13.03 -5.55
N ARG A 234 23.38 11.73 -5.66
CA ARG A 234 22.50 10.78 -6.37
C ARG A 234 21.14 10.64 -5.70
N PHE A 235 21.12 10.58 -4.37
CA PHE A 235 19.89 10.56 -3.59
C PHE A 235 19.07 11.83 -3.85
N ARG A 236 19.71 13.00 -3.73
CA ARG A 236 19.08 14.29 -4.02
C ARG A 236 18.43 14.29 -5.40
N ALA A 237 19.19 13.89 -6.42
CA ALA A 237 18.72 13.83 -7.79
C ALA A 237 17.49 12.92 -7.95
N SER A 238 17.50 11.75 -7.31
CA SER A 238 16.36 10.83 -7.30
C SER A 238 15.11 11.41 -6.63
N PHE A 239 15.28 12.09 -5.48
CA PHE A 239 14.16 12.72 -4.78
C PHE A 239 13.53 13.85 -5.61
N ILE A 240 14.33 14.73 -6.21
CA ILE A 240 13.82 15.87 -6.99
C ILE A 240 13.23 15.47 -8.35
N GLU A 241 13.29 14.20 -8.78
CA GLU A 241 12.45 13.72 -9.89
C GLU A 241 10.96 13.84 -9.55
N SER A 242 10.61 13.69 -8.27
CA SER A 242 9.24 13.87 -7.79
C SER A 242 8.95 15.36 -7.54
N PRO A 243 7.82 15.88 -8.05
CA PRO A 243 7.44 17.28 -7.84
C PRO A 243 7.22 17.64 -6.37
N PHE A 244 6.93 16.66 -5.51
CA PHE A 244 6.73 16.87 -4.07
C PHE A 244 8.01 17.27 -3.32
N TYR A 245 9.19 16.98 -3.88
CA TYR A 245 10.49 17.30 -3.27
C TYR A 245 11.22 18.44 -3.98
N ARG A 246 10.54 19.17 -4.88
CA ARG A 246 11.07 20.37 -5.55
C ARG A 246 10.69 21.67 -4.84
N ILE A 247 9.81 21.59 -3.85
CA ILE A 247 9.27 22.72 -3.08
C ILE A 247 10.11 23.03 -1.84
#